data_AF-A0A0K8RIU5-F1
#
_entry.id   AF-A0A0K8RIU5-F1
#
_cell.length_a   1.000
_cell.length_b   1.000
_cell.length_c   1.000
_cell.angle_alpha   90.00
_cell.angle_beta   90.00
_cell.angle_gamma   90.00
#
_symmetry.space_group_name_H-M   'P 1'
#
loop_
_entity.id
_entity.type
_entity.pdbx_description
1 polymer ?
#
loop_
_entity_poly.entity_id
_entity_poly.type
_entity_poly.pdbx_seq_one_letter_code
_entity_poly.pdbx_strand_id
1 'polypeptide(L)'
;MNQRIATLIFVVTAFSSSRTAENKDPVIPDPHDSVCQTPECREMGIMLSSAIDRNENPCDDFYDYVCKKWKQNNTIPPYLPSYGHIWLVRQELSKRLKDILSNMTIPTSQAESLNDKIAIAYQSCMNEDSCQPGEEISRLRETLTKFGIPRWPMIPGSNETINWKEIYRKIRVGADMSFIFSVNLFPYLYNTSQPAIDIEASKFVPSSSQIYMAGTKKDSAVEAYKDFIQQTVILFSEDEDINVTTKIAQDIFDFEVNLTKKIYDFDFELPDLPDFNYSYYNYDYGDESSSTIQPELLQARSDESTSPPRNDPEPSTKLKDIDRKLGSEGWLQFLKDIFRDVSVTLTGEEEVNTYNAGFLKGAMKLLNDTSGVIVNNYFGWKLLSKLGPIASHNMTTLNFNFNKVWRGLQGPEPRWRHCVSALNDPY
;
A
#
# COMPACT_ATOMS: atom_id res chain seq x y z
N MET A 1 16.85 -25.63 -46.47
CA MET A 1 17.09 -24.17 -46.54
C MET A 1 18.59 -23.94 -46.44
N ASN A 2 19.17 -23.24 -47.41
CA ASN A 2 20.58 -23.35 -47.82
C ASN A 2 21.53 -22.58 -46.88
N GLN A 3 22.67 -23.18 -46.50
CA GLN A 3 23.70 -22.58 -45.62
C GLN A 3 24.29 -21.25 -46.13
N ARG A 4 24.00 -20.84 -47.38
CA ARG A 4 24.40 -19.55 -47.95
C ARG A 4 23.50 -18.37 -47.55
N ILE A 5 22.28 -18.60 -47.03
CA ILE A 5 21.39 -17.50 -46.59
C ILE A 5 21.71 -17.05 -45.16
N ALA A 6 22.22 -17.96 -44.32
CA ALA A 6 22.60 -17.65 -42.94
C ALA A 6 23.82 -16.71 -42.84
N THR A 7 24.72 -16.73 -43.84
CA THR A 7 25.95 -15.91 -43.84
C THR A 7 25.71 -14.46 -44.27
N LEU A 8 24.63 -14.16 -45.00
CA LEU A 8 24.33 -12.82 -45.50
C LEU A 8 23.59 -11.94 -44.47
N ILE A 9 22.87 -12.54 -43.51
CA ILE A 9 22.11 -11.81 -42.49
C ILE A 9 23.02 -11.27 -41.37
N PHE A 10 24.15 -11.95 -41.09
CA PHE A 10 25.09 -11.50 -40.06
C PHE A 10 26.02 -10.34 -40.50
N VAL A 11 26.14 -10.08 -41.80
CA VAL A 11 27.05 -9.04 -42.31
C VAL A 11 26.38 -7.67 -42.45
N VAL A 12 25.04 -7.59 -42.53
CA VAL A 12 24.34 -6.32 -42.74
C VAL A 12 23.95 -5.61 -41.43
N THR A 13 23.84 -6.32 -40.30
CA THR A 13 23.53 -5.68 -38.99
C THR A 13 24.75 -5.11 -38.28
N ALA A 14 25.97 -5.35 -38.75
CA ALA A 14 27.20 -4.79 -38.16
C ALA A 14 27.57 -3.40 -38.71
N PHE A 15 26.84 -2.85 -39.69
CA PHE A 15 27.25 -1.61 -40.40
C PHE A 15 26.31 -0.40 -40.27
N SER A 16 25.32 -0.41 -39.38
CA SER A 16 24.41 0.74 -39.19
C SER A 16 24.41 1.35 -37.79
N SER A 17 25.52 1.26 -37.04
CA SER A 17 25.79 2.14 -35.88
C SER A 17 27.27 2.19 -35.49
N SER A 18 28.19 2.26 -36.46
CA SER A 18 29.55 2.72 -36.17
C SER A 18 29.54 4.24 -36.17
N ARG A 19 29.23 4.86 -35.02
CA ARG A 19 29.78 6.19 -34.76
C ARG A 19 31.29 6.00 -34.73
N THR A 20 31.97 6.62 -35.68
CA THR A 20 33.43 6.70 -35.73
C THR A 20 33.93 7.25 -34.40
N ALA A 21 34.44 6.38 -33.53
CA ALA A 21 35.37 6.78 -32.51
C ALA A 21 36.65 7.17 -33.26
N GLU A 22 36.96 8.46 -33.30
CA GLU A 22 38.28 8.93 -33.69
C GLU A 22 39.32 8.17 -32.85
N ASN A 23 40.21 7.45 -33.53
CA ASN A 23 41.45 6.94 -32.95
C ASN A 23 42.26 8.13 -32.45
N LYS A 24 42.11 8.48 -31.18
CA LYS A 24 43.19 9.11 -30.42
C LYS A 24 44.17 8.00 -30.02
N ASP A 25 45.45 8.32 -30.16
CA ASP A 25 46.60 7.43 -29.96
C ASP A 25 46.46 6.47 -28.76
N PRO A 26 47.09 5.29 -28.82
CA PRO A 26 47.13 4.37 -27.69
C PRO A 26 47.94 5.01 -26.57
N VAL A 27 47.25 5.63 -25.62
CA VAL A 27 47.82 5.96 -24.31
C VAL A 27 48.26 4.64 -23.70
N ILE A 28 49.56 4.40 -23.66
CA ILE A 28 50.16 3.30 -22.89
C ILE A 28 49.71 3.54 -21.44
N PRO A 29 48.88 2.66 -20.84
CA PRO A 29 48.47 2.84 -19.47
C PRO A 29 49.72 2.71 -18.60
N ASP A 30 50.00 3.72 -17.79
CA ASP A 30 50.95 3.57 -16.70
C ASP A 30 50.51 2.36 -15.85
N PRO A 31 51.36 1.34 -15.65
CA PRO A 31 51.02 0.17 -14.85
C PRO A 31 50.70 0.49 -13.38
N HIS A 32 50.87 1.75 -12.95
CA HIS A 32 50.50 2.25 -11.63
C HIS A 32 49.21 3.07 -11.56
N ASP A 33 48.57 3.41 -12.68
CA ASP A 33 47.33 4.20 -12.66
C ASP A 33 46.10 3.29 -12.88
N SER A 34 45.76 2.53 -11.84
CA SER A 34 44.58 1.65 -11.81
C SER A 34 43.25 2.40 -11.65
N VAL A 35 43.25 3.74 -11.84
CA VAL A 35 42.06 4.56 -11.66
C VAL A 35 41.20 4.52 -12.92
N CYS A 36 39.93 4.13 -12.76
CA CYS A 36 38.98 4.10 -13.88
C CYS A 36 38.72 5.51 -14.43
N GLN A 37 38.92 5.71 -15.73
CA GLN A 37 38.77 7.01 -16.40
C GLN A 37 37.56 7.09 -17.35
N THR A 38 36.71 6.05 -17.40
CA THR A 38 35.52 6.07 -18.27
C THR A 38 34.56 7.19 -17.84
N PRO A 39 33.72 7.70 -18.75
CA PRO A 39 32.73 8.73 -18.41
C PRO A 39 31.85 8.34 -17.22
N GLU A 40 31.41 7.07 -17.15
CA GLU A 40 30.55 6.54 -16.09
C GLU A 40 31.27 6.51 -14.74
N CYS A 41 32.54 6.09 -14.72
CA CYS A 41 33.37 6.11 -13.51
C CYS A 41 33.60 7.55 -13.00
N ARG A 42 33.84 8.50 -13.91
CA ARG A 42 34.02 9.91 -13.55
C ARG A 42 32.72 10.50 -12.98
N GLU A 43 31.59 10.24 -13.62
CA GLU A 43 30.28 10.70 -13.15
C GLU A 43 29.97 10.15 -11.75
N MET A 44 30.13 8.85 -11.56
CA MET A 44 29.91 8.20 -10.27
C MET A 44 30.88 8.71 -9.20
N GLY A 45 32.16 8.89 -9.54
CA GLY A 45 33.16 9.45 -8.64
C GLY A 45 32.82 10.87 -8.19
N ILE A 46 32.34 11.72 -9.11
CA ILE A 46 31.84 13.07 -8.79
C ILE A 46 30.62 12.99 -7.88
N MET A 47 29.64 12.14 -8.20
CA MET A 47 28.43 11.98 -7.39
C MET A 47 28.76 11.57 -5.95
N LEU A 48 29.56 10.53 -5.76
CA LEU A 48 29.97 10.04 -4.44
C LEU A 48 30.79 11.08 -3.68
N SER A 49 31.79 11.68 -4.32
CA SER A 49 32.64 12.68 -3.66
C SER A 49 31.89 13.95 -3.25
N SER A 50 30.82 14.32 -3.99
CA SER A 50 29.97 15.46 -3.63
C SER A 50 29.13 15.24 -2.37
N ALA A 51 28.82 13.97 -2.05
CA ALA A 51 28.05 13.60 -0.87
C ALA A 51 28.94 13.42 0.38
N ILE A 52 30.20 13.01 0.19
CA ILE A 52 31.14 12.71 1.29
C ILE A 52 31.56 13.99 2.05
N ASP A 53 31.39 13.97 3.36
CA ASP A 53 31.92 14.97 4.28
C ASP A 53 33.18 14.46 4.99
N ARG A 54 34.35 14.89 4.51
CA ARG A 54 35.65 14.48 5.07
C ARG A 54 35.98 15.10 6.43
N ASN A 55 35.12 15.98 6.96
CA ASN A 55 35.26 16.48 8.32
C ASN A 55 34.70 15.50 9.36
N GLU A 56 33.86 14.55 8.92
CA GLU A 56 33.36 13.48 9.77
C GLU A 56 34.32 12.29 9.73
N ASN A 57 34.47 11.60 10.86
CA ASN A 57 35.22 10.36 10.91
C ASN A 57 34.29 9.20 10.52
N PRO A 58 34.58 8.42 9.46
CA PRO A 58 33.74 7.30 9.06
C PRO A 58 33.65 6.18 10.10
N CYS A 59 34.60 6.10 11.05
CA CYS A 59 34.56 5.15 12.16
C CYS A 59 33.67 5.60 13.32
N ASP A 60 33.27 6.88 13.36
CA ASP A 60 32.43 7.44 14.42
C ASP A 60 30.98 7.66 13.93
N ASP A 61 30.82 8.20 12.71
CA ASP A 61 29.51 8.34 12.05
C ASP A 61 29.66 8.14 10.54
N PHE A 62 29.55 6.89 10.11
CA PHE A 62 29.62 6.56 8.69
C PHE A 62 28.48 7.20 7.88
N TYR A 63 27.31 7.42 8.49
CA TYR A 63 26.15 7.98 7.80
C TYR A 63 26.36 9.45 7.46
N ASP A 64 26.79 10.28 8.42
CA ASP A 64 27.10 11.68 8.14
C ASP A 64 28.35 11.80 7.27
N TYR A 65 29.35 10.92 7.42
CA TYR A 65 30.48 10.89 6.51
C TYR A 65 30.06 10.72 5.04
N VAL A 66 29.08 9.86 4.73
CA VAL A 66 28.66 9.60 3.33
C VAL A 66 27.44 10.39 2.86
N CYS A 67 26.58 10.89 3.75
CA CYS A 67 25.30 11.50 3.40
C CYS A 67 25.11 12.96 3.84
N LYS A 68 25.94 13.51 4.74
CA LYS A 68 25.70 14.83 5.34
C LYS A 68 25.55 15.94 4.30
N LYS A 69 26.47 16.04 3.34
CA LYS A 69 26.38 17.04 2.26
C LYS A 69 25.23 16.77 1.30
N TRP A 70 24.90 15.49 1.06
CA TRP A 70 23.74 15.14 0.25
C TRP A 70 22.45 15.64 0.89
N LYS A 71 22.25 15.43 2.21
CA LYS A 71 21.09 15.94 2.95
C LYS A 71 20.98 17.46 2.87
N GLN A 72 22.10 18.17 2.98
CA GLN A 72 22.14 19.63 2.88
C GLN A 72 21.73 20.15 1.49
N ASN A 73 22.14 19.45 0.44
CA ASN A 73 21.88 19.84 -0.94
C ASN A 73 20.55 19.31 -1.51
N ASN A 74 19.86 18.41 -0.80
CA ASN A 74 18.63 17.78 -1.26
C ASN A 74 17.52 18.00 -0.23
N THR A 75 16.71 19.03 -0.44
CA THR A 75 15.55 19.31 0.40
C THR A 75 14.40 18.35 0.08
N ILE A 76 13.65 17.96 1.11
CA ILE A 76 12.46 17.13 0.94
C ILE A 76 11.41 17.95 0.19
N PRO A 77 10.92 17.50 -0.97
CA PRO A 77 9.83 18.16 -1.66
C PRO A 77 8.60 18.28 -0.74
N PRO A 78 7.83 19.39 -0.79
CA PRO A 78 6.80 19.67 0.20
C PRO A 78 5.65 18.65 0.23
N TYR A 79 5.47 17.88 -0.85
CA TYR A 79 4.45 16.85 -0.99
C TYR A 79 4.95 15.42 -0.68
N LEU A 80 6.17 15.28 -0.18
CA LEU A 80 6.74 13.98 0.22
C LEU A 80 7.00 13.94 1.73
N PRO A 81 6.76 12.80 2.40
CA PRO A 81 7.06 12.62 3.82
C PRO A 81 8.55 12.41 4.08
N SER A 82 9.29 11.95 3.08
CA SER A 82 10.73 11.69 3.14
C SER A 82 11.34 11.78 1.75
N TYR A 83 12.65 12.00 1.69
CA TYR A 83 13.39 12.08 0.43
C TYR A 83 14.75 11.39 0.55
N GLY A 84 15.12 10.65 -0.48
CA GLY A 84 16.30 9.79 -0.53
C GLY A 84 16.52 9.26 -1.95
N HIS A 85 17.53 8.43 -2.17
CA HIS A 85 17.88 7.94 -3.51
C HIS A 85 16.74 7.18 -4.20
N ILE A 86 15.98 6.34 -3.48
CA ILE A 86 14.80 5.65 -4.05
C ILE A 86 13.74 6.66 -4.52
N TRP A 87 13.48 7.71 -3.72
CA TRP A 87 12.54 8.77 -4.11
C TRP A 87 13.04 9.57 -5.29
N LEU A 88 14.34 9.85 -5.38
CA LEU A 88 14.95 10.51 -6.53
C LEU A 88 14.72 9.70 -7.82
N VAL A 89 15.00 8.40 -7.79
CA VAL A 89 14.77 7.50 -8.94
C VAL A 89 13.28 7.46 -9.31
N ARG A 90 12.39 7.32 -8.33
CA ARG A 90 10.94 7.34 -8.57
C ARG A 90 10.46 8.66 -9.18
N GLN A 91 10.99 9.79 -8.70
CA GLN A 91 10.65 11.11 -9.22
C GLN A 91 11.11 11.29 -10.66
N GLU A 92 12.33 10.87 -10.99
CA GLU A 92 12.85 10.92 -12.34
C GLU A 92 12.05 10.02 -13.29
N LEU A 93 11.70 8.80 -12.85
CA LEU A 93 10.81 7.92 -13.58
C LEU A 93 9.44 8.57 -13.81
N SER A 94 8.82 9.14 -12.77
CA SER A 94 7.52 9.81 -12.89
C SER A 94 7.56 10.99 -13.86
N LYS A 95 8.66 11.74 -13.93
CA LYS A 95 8.84 12.84 -14.91
C LYS A 95 8.91 12.31 -16.34
N ARG A 96 9.69 11.24 -16.59
CA ARG A 96 9.75 10.61 -17.91
C ARG A 96 8.39 10.05 -18.34
N LEU A 97 7.68 9.40 -17.42
CA LEU A 97 6.32 8.92 -17.67
C LEU A 97 5.36 10.08 -17.99
N LYS A 98 5.44 11.18 -17.23
CA LYS A 98 4.68 12.40 -17.52
C LYS A 98 4.93 12.88 -18.94
N ASP A 99 6.19 12.97 -19.37
CA ASP A 99 6.54 13.46 -20.71
C ASP A 99 6.01 12.53 -21.81
N ILE A 100 6.06 11.20 -21.60
CA ILE A 100 5.47 10.23 -22.53
C ILE A 100 3.95 10.40 -22.60
N LEU A 101 3.28 10.41 -21.44
CA LEU A 101 1.82 10.45 -21.33
C LEU A 101 1.23 11.77 -21.85
N SER A 102 1.90 12.89 -21.56
CA SER A 102 1.50 14.22 -22.03
C SER A 102 1.63 14.39 -23.55
N ASN A 103 2.50 13.61 -24.20
CA ASN A 103 2.68 13.64 -25.66
C ASN A 103 1.88 12.56 -26.40
N MET A 104 1.08 11.75 -25.70
CA MET A 104 0.21 10.78 -26.37
C MET A 104 -0.93 11.47 -27.12
N THR A 105 -1.22 10.99 -28.32
CA THR A 105 -2.38 11.43 -29.10
C THR A 105 -3.65 10.84 -28.50
N ILE A 106 -4.62 11.69 -28.19
CA ILE A 106 -5.95 11.26 -27.76
C ILE A 106 -6.74 10.84 -29.01
N PRO A 107 -7.32 9.64 -29.07
CA PRO A 107 -8.17 9.26 -30.17
C PRO A 107 -9.41 10.16 -30.23
N THR A 108 -9.89 10.46 -31.43
CA THR A 108 -11.14 11.22 -31.63
C THR A 108 -12.40 10.38 -31.44
N SER A 109 -12.25 9.07 -31.28
CA SER A 109 -13.32 8.07 -31.14
C SER A 109 -13.05 7.14 -29.96
N GLN A 110 -13.88 6.10 -29.80
CA GLN A 110 -13.70 5.08 -28.76
C GLN A 110 -12.30 4.47 -28.81
N ALA A 111 -11.73 4.18 -27.64
CA ALA A 111 -10.41 3.59 -27.51
C ALA A 111 -10.31 2.24 -28.23
N GLU A 112 -9.41 2.12 -29.20
CA GLU A 112 -9.20 0.89 -29.98
C GLU A 112 -7.99 0.10 -29.47
N SER A 113 -7.06 0.77 -28.79
CA SER A 113 -5.83 0.18 -28.26
C SER A 113 -5.63 0.42 -26.77
N LEU A 114 -4.66 -0.29 -26.17
CA LEU A 114 -4.22 -0.03 -24.80
C LEU A 114 -3.66 1.39 -24.65
N ASN A 115 -2.91 1.87 -25.65
CA ASN A 115 -2.34 3.21 -25.66
C ASN A 115 -3.44 4.28 -25.66
N ASP A 116 -4.53 4.07 -26.40
CA ASP A 116 -5.68 4.97 -26.39
C ASP A 116 -6.32 5.05 -25.00
N LYS A 117 -6.50 3.91 -24.33
CA LYS A 117 -7.05 3.86 -22.96
C LYS A 117 -6.15 4.60 -21.98
N ILE A 118 -4.84 4.40 -22.07
CA ILE A 118 -3.85 5.09 -21.23
C ILE A 118 -3.89 6.60 -21.49
N ALA A 119 -3.91 7.02 -22.77
CA ALA A 119 -3.97 8.43 -23.15
C ALA A 119 -5.26 9.08 -22.64
N ILE A 120 -6.41 8.46 -22.87
CA ILE A 120 -7.72 8.94 -22.37
C ILE A 120 -7.71 9.04 -20.84
N ALA A 121 -7.25 8.01 -20.14
CA ALA A 121 -7.25 7.98 -18.68
C ALA A 121 -6.32 9.05 -18.08
N TYR A 122 -5.12 9.23 -18.64
CA TYR A 122 -4.20 10.30 -18.21
C TYR A 122 -4.82 11.68 -18.41
N GLN A 123 -5.38 11.92 -19.58
CA GLN A 123 -5.94 13.24 -19.93
C GLN A 123 -7.22 13.50 -19.14
N SER A 124 -8.03 12.49 -18.87
CA SER A 124 -9.18 12.60 -17.96
C SER A 124 -8.77 12.96 -16.53
N CYS A 125 -7.64 12.44 -16.04
CA CYS A 125 -7.13 12.82 -14.72
C CYS A 125 -6.52 14.22 -14.72
N MET A 126 -5.84 14.61 -15.80
CA MET A 126 -5.20 15.93 -15.93
C MET A 126 -6.21 17.06 -16.07
N ASN A 127 -7.31 16.80 -16.78
CA ASN A 127 -8.38 17.76 -16.99
C ASN A 127 -9.06 18.07 -15.65
N GLU A 128 -9.04 19.35 -15.30
CA GLU A 128 -9.72 19.86 -14.13
C GLU A 128 -11.22 19.88 -14.43
N ASP A 129 -11.98 19.04 -13.74
CA ASP A 129 -13.44 19.10 -13.84
C ASP A 129 -13.88 20.48 -13.33
N SER A 130 -14.43 21.30 -14.23
CA SER A 130 -15.03 22.60 -13.92
C SER A 130 -16.30 22.51 -13.05
N CYS A 131 -16.53 21.37 -12.41
CA CYS A 131 -17.74 21.06 -11.66
C CYS A 131 -17.82 21.90 -10.39
N GLN A 132 -19.04 22.33 -10.08
CA GLN A 132 -19.30 23.04 -8.84
C GLN A 132 -19.19 22.07 -7.64
N PRO A 133 -18.79 22.54 -6.44
CA PRO A 133 -18.65 21.67 -5.26
C PRO A 133 -19.87 20.78 -4.98
N GLY A 134 -21.09 21.26 -5.22
CA GLY A 134 -22.31 20.47 -5.04
C GLY A 134 -22.41 19.25 -5.98
N GLU A 135 -21.95 19.38 -7.22
CA GLU A 135 -21.94 18.27 -8.20
C GLU A 135 -20.90 17.20 -7.83
N GLU A 136 -19.74 17.60 -7.29
CA GLU A 136 -18.71 16.67 -6.78
C GLU A 136 -19.27 15.80 -5.66
N ILE A 137 -19.91 16.42 -4.67
CA ILE A 137 -20.55 15.73 -3.56
C ILE A 137 -21.69 14.83 -4.05
N SER A 138 -22.46 15.27 -5.03
CA SER A 138 -23.56 14.48 -5.62
C SER A 138 -23.02 13.22 -6.31
N ARG A 139 -21.95 13.33 -7.10
CA ARG A 139 -21.29 12.17 -7.74
C ARG A 139 -20.69 11.20 -6.71
N LEU A 140 -20.12 11.72 -5.62
CA LEU A 140 -19.65 10.89 -4.51
C LEU A 140 -20.82 10.15 -3.83
N ARG A 141 -21.96 10.82 -3.59
CA ARG A 141 -23.17 10.18 -3.05
C ARG A 141 -23.70 9.09 -3.98
N GLU A 142 -23.78 9.34 -5.29
CA GLU A 142 -24.16 8.32 -6.28
C GLU A 142 -23.22 7.12 -6.26
N THR A 143 -21.92 7.36 -6.09
CA THR A 143 -20.91 6.33 -5.98
C THR A 143 -21.12 5.47 -4.72
N LEU A 144 -21.42 6.08 -3.57
CA LEU A 144 -21.79 5.34 -2.36
C LEU A 144 -23.02 4.47 -2.57
N THR A 145 -24.06 4.99 -3.24
CA THR A 145 -25.27 4.22 -3.57
C THR A 145 -24.96 3.00 -4.44
N LYS A 146 -24.08 3.14 -5.44
CA LYS A 146 -23.63 2.00 -6.27
C LYS A 146 -22.96 0.91 -5.45
N PHE A 147 -22.25 1.27 -4.38
CA PHE A 147 -21.63 0.33 -3.44
C PHE A 147 -22.57 -0.16 -2.33
N GLY A 148 -23.87 0.11 -2.41
CA GLY A 148 -24.87 -0.38 -1.46
C GLY A 148 -25.00 0.46 -0.19
N ILE A 149 -24.47 1.69 -0.19
CA ILE A 149 -24.66 2.67 0.88
C ILE A 149 -25.73 3.67 0.41
N PRO A 150 -27.01 3.45 0.74
CA PRO A 150 -28.13 4.22 0.18
C PRO A 150 -28.15 5.68 0.64
N ARG A 151 -27.62 5.96 1.84
CA ARG A 151 -27.50 7.30 2.41
C ARG A 151 -26.26 7.38 3.28
N TRP A 152 -25.52 8.48 3.14
CA TRP A 152 -24.39 8.81 4.00
C TRP A 152 -24.29 10.33 4.23
N PRO A 153 -24.07 10.79 5.47
CA PRO A 153 -24.09 9.99 6.70
C PRO A 153 -25.52 9.53 7.03
N MET A 154 -25.64 8.35 7.65
CA MET A 154 -26.90 7.84 8.17
C MET A 154 -27.08 8.28 9.62
N ILE A 155 -28.20 8.94 9.91
CA ILE A 155 -28.52 9.46 11.24
C ILE A 155 -28.84 8.32 12.21
N PRO A 156 -28.43 8.41 13.50
CA PRO A 156 -28.81 7.45 14.53
C PRO A 156 -30.32 7.24 14.61
N GLY A 157 -30.76 5.97 14.71
CA GLY A 157 -32.18 5.61 14.78
C GLY A 157 -32.88 5.44 13.42
N SER A 158 -32.14 5.50 12.30
CA SER A 158 -32.69 5.16 10.98
C SER A 158 -33.24 3.73 10.92
N ASN A 159 -34.39 3.56 10.27
CA ASN A 159 -35.04 2.25 10.07
C ASN A 159 -34.54 1.48 8.84
N GLU A 160 -33.52 2.00 8.13
CA GLU A 160 -33.01 1.33 6.94
C GLU A 160 -32.28 0.03 7.27
N THR A 161 -32.59 -1.01 6.48
CA THR A 161 -31.96 -2.32 6.63
C THR A 161 -30.62 -2.33 5.91
N ILE A 162 -29.54 -2.48 6.66
CA ILE A 162 -28.18 -2.51 6.12
C ILE A 162 -27.65 -3.94 6.08
N ASN A 163 -27.19 -4.37 4.91
CA ASN A 163 -26.48 -5.62 4.74
C ASN A 163 -25.01 -5.35 4.42
N TRP A 164 -24.16 -5.42 5.44
CA TRP A 164 -22.73 -5.14 5.30
C TRP A 164 -22.03 -6.13 4.34
N LYS A 165 -22.50 -7.37 4.23
CA LYS A 165 -21.93 -8.38 3.31
C LYS A 165 -22.13 -7.95 1.86
N GLU A 166 -23.30 -7.39 1.55
CA GLU A 166 -23.60 -6.85 0.22
C GLU A 166 -22.74 -5.61 -0.09
N ILE A 167 -22.60 -4.69 0.88
CA ILE A 167 -21.74 -3.51 0.74
C ILE A 167 -20.30 -3.96 0.47
N TYR A 168 -19.75 -4.85 1.30
CA TYR A 168 -18.40 -5.36 1.14
C TYR A 168 -18.21 -6.06 -0.21
N ARG A 169 -19.14 -6.92 -0.63
CA ARG A 169 -19.08 -7.60 -1.94
C ARG A 169 -19.00 -6.60 -3.10
N LYS A 170 -19.87 -5.60 -3.10
CA LYS A 170 -19.89 -4.55 -4.15
C LYS A 170 -18.59 -3.76 -4.18
N ILE A 171 -18.03 -3.41 -3.02
CA ILE A 171 -16.75 -2.72 -2.91
C ILE A 171 -15.61 -3.61 -3.42
N ARG A 172 -15.56 -4.87 -2.97
CA ARG A 172 -14.52 -5.83 -3.33
C ARG A 172 -14.52 -6.14 -4.81
N VAL A 173 -15.69 -6.42 -5.39
CA VAL A 173 -15.82 -6.85 -6.80
C VAL A 173 -15.82 -5.65 -7.75
N GLY A 174 -16.48 -4.55 -7.37
CA GLY A 174 -16.65 -3.38 -8.23
C GLY A 174 -15.48 -2.40 -8.22
N ALA A 175 -14.68 -2.36 -7.16
CA ALA A 175 -13.60 -1.38 -7.00
C ALA A 175 -12.23 -2.00 -6.62
N ASP A 176 -12.15 -3.32 -6.42
CA ASP A 176 -10.95 -3.99 -5.90
C ASP A 176 -10.45 -3.40 -4.56
N MET A 177 -11.37 -2.82 -3.78
CA MET A 177 -11.05 -2.24 -2.48
C MET A 177 -11.41 -3.20 -1.36
N SER A 178 -10.62 -3.16 -0.29
CA SER A 178 -10.83 -3.98 0.91
C SER A 178 -10.73 -3.11 2.15
N PHE A 179 -11.71 -3.24 3.04
CA PHE A 179 -11.75 -2.54 4.31
C PHE A 179 -12.01 -3.57 5.41
N ILE A 180 -11.38 -3.41 6.57
CA ILE A 180 -11.38 -4.37 7.69
C ILE A 180 -10.50 -5.59 7.41
N PHE A 181 -10.80 -6.36 6.37
CA PHE A 181 -9.98 -7.47 5.88
C PHE A 181 -9.96 -7.46 4.36
N SER A 182 -8.95 -8.10 3.76
CA SER A 182 -8.86 -8.34 2.32
C SER A 182 -9.18 -9.79 1.98
N VAL A 183 -9.68 -10.00 0.77
CA VAL A 183 -9.86 -11.33 0.17
C VAL A 183 -9.13 -11.33 -1.17
N ASN A 184 -8.00 -12.03 -1.26
CA ASN A 184 -7.13 -12.04 -2.44
C ASN A 184 -6.83 -13.47 -2.89
N LEU A 185 -6.16 -13.60 -4.03
CA LEU A 185 -5.62 -14.88 -4.49
C LEU A 185 -4.09 -14.79 -4.45
N PHE A 186 -3.48 -15.64 -3.62
CA PHE A 186 -2.03 -15.75 -3.50
C PHE A 186 -1.59 -17.21 -3.62
N PRO A 187 -0.29 -17.47 -3.84
CA PRO A 187 0.24 -18.82 -3.73
C PRO A 187 -0.08 -19.43 -2.36
N TYR A 188 -0.46 -20.70 -2.34
CA TYR A 188 -0.70 -21.43 -1.11
C TYR A 188 0.62 -21.59 -0.33
N LEU A 189 0.60 -21.31 0.98
CA LEU A 189 1.80 -21.22 1.81
C LEU A 189 2.63 -22.51 1.84
N TYR A 190 1.97 -23.66 1.80
CA TYR A 190 2.62 -24.97 1.86
C TYR A 190 2.86 -25.59 0.48
N ASN A 191 2.31 -25.00 -0.58
CA ASN A 191 2.56 -25.40 -1.96
C ASN A 191 2.34 -24.22 -2.91
N THR A 192 3.43 -23.53 -3.25
CA THR A 192 3.38 -22.31 -4.09
C THR A 192 2.97 -22.56 -5.54
N SER A 193 2.83 -23.82 -5.97
CA SER A 193 2.26 -24.19 -7.27
C SER A 193 0.72 -24.22 -7.29
N GLN A 194 0.06 -24.04 -6.15
CA GLN A 194 -1.40 -23.99 -6.03
C GLN A 194 -1.85 -22.59 -5.59
N PRO A 195 -2.97 -22.07 -6.11
CA PRO A 195 -3.57 -20.85 -5.58
C PRO A 195 -4.31 -21.14 -4.27
N ALA A 196 -4.34 -20.15 -3.39
CA ALA A 196 -5.16 -20.12 -2.18
C ALA A 196 -5.96 -18.83 -2.12
N ILE A 197 -7.15 -18.92 -1.52
CA ILE A 197 -7.90 -17.75 -1.07
C ILE A 197 -7.18 -17.20 0.15
N ASP A 198 -6.76 -15.97 0.08
CA ASP A 198 -5.98 -15.31 1.10
C ASP A 198 -6.82 -14.27 1.83
N ILE A 199 -6.88 -14.39 3.16
CA ILE A 199 -7.68 -13.52 4.02
C ILE A 199 -6.81 -12.97 5.13
N GLU A 200 -6.68 -11.64 5.16
CA GLU A 200 -5.83 -10.91 6.10
C GLU A 200 -6.52 -9.63 6.55
N ALA A 201 -6.15 -9.11 7.73
CA ALA A 201 -6.55 -7.78 8.15
C ALA A 201 -6.09 -6.69 7.16
N SER A 202 -7.00 -5.77 6.81
CA SER A 202 -6.65 -4.60 6.00
C SER A 202 -5.82 -3.61 6.82
N LYS A 203 -5.03 -2.80 6.13
CA LYS A 203 -4.24 -1.73 6.77
C LYS A 203 -5.16 -0.61 7.30
N PHE A 204 -4.85 -0.14 8.50
CA PHE A 204 -5.50 1.00 9.13
C PHE A 204 -4.67 2.27 8.94
N VAL A 205 -5.35 3.41 8.83
CA VAL A 205 -4.72 4.74 8.71
C VAL A 205 -5.43 5.70 9.66
N PRO A 206 -4.73 6.31 10.65
CA PRO A 206 -3.34 6.06 11.06
C PRO A 206 -3.14 4.60 11.52
N SER A 207 -1.91 4.20 11.86
CA SER A 207 -1.60 2.78 12.10
C SER A 207 -2.55 2.14 13.13
N SER A 208 -2.79 0.83 13.00
CA SER A 208 -3.67 0.08 13.91
C SER A 208 -3.28 0.25 15.38
N SER A 209 -1.97 0.36 15.66
CA SER A 209 -1.43 0.62 16.99
C SER A 209 -1.81 2.00 17.52
N GLN A 210 -1.72 3.05 16.69
CA GLN A 210 -2.12 4.41 17.07
C GLN A 210 -3.62 4.48 17.38
N ILE A 211 -4.45 3.85 16.53
CA ILE A 211 -5.90 3.80 16.76
C ILE A 211 -6.23 3.01 18.03
N TYR A 212 -5.60 1.84 18.24
CA TYR A 212 -5.78 1.04 19.45
C TYR A 212 -5.46 1.82 20.74
N MET A 213 -4.37 2.61 20.72
CA MET A 213 -3.93 3.41 21.87
C MET A 213 -4.70 4.72 22.05
N ALA A 214 -5.68 5.05 21.22
CA ALA A 214 -6.36 6.35 21.23
C ALA A 214 -7.06 6.69 22.56
N GLY A 215 -7.43 5.69 23.36
CA GLY A 215 -8.04 5.88 24.69
C GLY A 215 -7.03 6.09 25.82
N THR A 216 -5.75 5.77 25.61
CA THR A 216 -4.70 5.81 26.65
C THR A 216 -3.59 6.81 26.34
N LYS A 217 -3.35 7.10 25.06
CA LYS A 217 -2.32 8.01 24.59
C LYS A 217 -2.93 9.04 23.64
N LYS A 218 -2.70 10.32 23.95
CA LYS A 218 -3.01 11.41 23.03
C LYS A 218 -1.96 11.43 21.91
N ASP A 219 -2.37 11.14 20.69
CA ASP A 219 -1.54 11.12 19.49
C ASP A 219 -2.08 12.15 18.48
N SER A 220 -1.21 13.02 17.96
CA SER A 220 -1.62 14.11 17.07
C SER A 220 -2.21 13.63 15.75
N ALA A 221 -1.72 12.50 15.21
CA ALA A 221 -2.26 11.93 13.98
C ALA A 221 -3.65 11.33 14.22
N VAL A 222 -3.88 10.73 15.39
CA VAL A 222 -5.21 10.24 15.79
C VAL A 222 -6.20 11.38 15.91
N GLU A 223 -5.82 12.49 16.55
CA GLU A 223 -6.70 13.66 16.68
C GLU A 223 -6.99 14.31 15.31
N ALA A 224 -5.99 14.41 14.44
CA ALA A 224 -6.19 14.88 13.07
C ALA A 224 -7.08 13.93 12.24
N TYR A 225 -7.02 12.63 12.49
CA TYR A 225 -7.90 11.65 11.84
C TYR A 225 -9.35 11.77 12.31
N LYS A 226 -9.58 11.95 13.63
CA LYS A 226 -10.92 12.23 14.16
C LYS A 226 -11.51 13.50 13.56
N ASP A 227 -10.72 14.57 13.46
CA ASP A 227 -11.16 15.80 12.79
C ASP A 227 -11.47 15.54 11.32
N PHE A 228 -10.64 14.78 10.60
CA PHE A 228 -10.92 14.44 9.20
C PHE A 228 -12.25 13.69 9.03
N ILE A 229 -12.54 12.72 9.89
CA ILE A 229 -13.85 12.03 9.92
C ILE A 229 -14.97 13.05 10.17
N GLN A 230 -14.84 13.87 11.21
CA GLN A 230 -15.86 14.84 11.62
C GLN A 230 -16.16 15.88 10.52
N GLN A 231 -15.13 16.50 9.95
CA GLN A 231 -15.30 17.48 8.87
C GLN A 231 -15.94 16.85 7.63
N THR A 232 -15.66 15.57 7.35
CA THR A 232 -16.28 14.85 6.24
C THR A 232 -17.74 14.55 6.54
N VAL A 233 -18.08 14.15 7.76
CA VAL A 233 -19.49 13.99 8.18
C VAL A 233 -20.24 15.31 8.02
N ILE A 234 -19.67 16.43 8.49
CA ILE A 234 -20.27 17.76 8.35
C ILE A 234 -20.47 18.13 6.88
N LEU A 235 -19.44 17.92 6.04
CA LEU A 235 -19.48 18.25 4.61
C LEU A 235 -20.60 17.53 3.85
N PHE A 236 -20.95 16.31 4.26
CA PHE A 236 -22.01 15.51 3.62
C PHE A 236 -23.33 15.55 4.38
N SER A 237 -23.39 16.09 5.59
CA SER A 237 -24.62 16.17 6.38
C SER A 237 -25.56 17.23 5.82
N GLU A 238 -26.85 16.91 5.79
CA GLU A 238 -27.93 17.89 5.60
C GLU A 238 -28.47 18.40 6.95
N ASP A 239 -28.08 17.74 8.05
CA ASP A 239 -28.44 18.11 9.41
C ASP A 239 -27.44 19.14 9.94
N GLU A 240 -27.98 20.27 10.45
CA GLU A 240 -27.21 21.36 11.06
C GLU A 240 -26.88 21.09 12.54
N ASP A 241 -27.44 20.04 13.16
CA ASP A 241 -27.14 19.69 14.56
C ASP A 241 -25.72 19.12 14.71
N ILE A 242 -24.87 19.94 15.32
CA ILE A 242 -23.48 19.60 15.66
C ILE A 242 -23.39 18.34 16.54
N ASN A 243 -24.38 18.07 17.39
CA ASN A 243 -24.37 16.91 18.28
C ASN A 243 -24.56 15.61 17.47
N VAL A 244 -25.43 15.65 16.46
CA VAL A 244 -25.69 14.50 15.58
C VAL A 244 -24.44 14.18 14.75
N THR A 245 -23.86 15.19 14.09
CA THR A 245 -22.65 15.01 13.27
C THR A 245 -21.45 14.55 14.12
N THR A 246 -21.26 15.11 15.30
CA THR A 246 -20.21 14.70 16.25
C THR A 246 -20.42 13.25 16.71
N LYS A 247 -21.66 12.86 17.02
CA LYS A 247 -21.98 11.49 17.42
C LYS A 247 -21.68 10.48 16.31
N ILE A 248 -22.07 10.78 15.07
CA ILE A 248 -21.79 9.92 13.91
C ILE A 248 -20.27 9.75 13.71
N ALA A 249 -19.51 10.85 13.76
CA ALA A 249 -18.06 10.81 13.62
C ALA A 249 -17.40 9.97 14.73
N GLN A 250 -17.85 10.15 15.97
CA GLN A 250 -17.37 9.38 17.11
C GLN A 250 -17.70 7.89 16.97
N ASP A 251 -18.90 7.53 16.54
CA ASP A 251 -19.31 6.13 16.35
C ASP A 251 -18.49 5.43 15.26
N ILE A 252 -18.15 6.14 14.17
CA ILE A 252 -17.24 5.63 13.13
C ILE A 252 -15.87 5.32 13.72
N PHE A 253 -15.31 6.28 14.48
CA PHE A 253 -13.99 6.12 15.08
C PHE A 253 -13.96 5.02 16.15
N ASP A 254 -14.96 4.96 17.03
CA ASP A 254 -15.06 3.94 18.09
C ASP A 254 -15.20 2.53 17.50
N PHE A 255 -15.91 2.39 16.38
CA PHE A 255 -15.97 1.13 15.64
C PHE A 255 -14.58 0.71 15.14
N GLU A 256 -13.80 1.65 14.57
CA GLU A 256 -12.42 1.38 14.10
C GLU A 256 -11.47 1.04 15.28
N VAL A 257 -11.64 1.69 16.44
CA VAL A 257 -10.94 1.32 17.69
C VAL A 257 -11.29 -0.10 18.11
N ASN A 258 -12.57 -0.49 18.06
CA ASN A 258 -12.98 -1.84 18.44
C ASN A 258 -12.47 -2.91 17.46
N LEU A 259 -12.35 -2.59 16.17
CA LEU A 259 -11.68 -3.46 15.19
C LEU A 259 -10.20 -3.63 15.51
N THR A 260 -9.47 -2.55 15.79
CA THR A 260 -8.04 -2.63 16.08
C THR A 260 -7.74 -3.37 17.38
N LYS A 261 -8.62 -3.30 18.39
CA LYS A 261 -8.53 -4.17 19.58
C LYS A 261 -8.51 -5.65 19.21
N LYS A 262 -9.27 -6.08 18.20
CA LYS A 262 -9.28 -7.49 17.73
C LYS A 262 -8.01 -7.94 17.04
N ILE A 263 -7.14 -7.01 16.64
CA ILE A 263 -5.79 -7.33 16.14
C ILE A 263 -4.85 -7.67 17.29
N TYR A 264 -5.02 -7.00 18.43
CA TYR A 264 -4.16 -7.13 19.62
C TYR A 264 -4.76 -8.01 20.73
N ASP A 265 -5.96 -8.54 20.51
CA ASP A 265 -6.64 -9.55 21.34
C ASP A 265 -5.92 -10.90 21.10
N PHE A 266 -4.67 -11.01 21.58
CA PHE A 266 -3.89 -12.23 21.48
C PHE A 266 -4.42 -13.26 22.49
N ASP A 267 -5.20 -14.24 22.02
CA ASP A 267 -5.37 -15.53 22.70
C ASP A 267 -4.06 -16.33 22.52
N PHE A 268 -3.01 -16.00 23.28
CA PHE A 268 -1.84 -16.86 23.41
C PHE A 268 -1.82 -17.40 24.84
N GLU A 269 -2.39 -18.59 25.06
CA GLU A 269 -1.98 -19.42 26.20
C GLU A 269 -0.54 -19.85 25.92
N LEU A 270 0.43 -19.10 26.43
CA LEU A 270 1.81 -19.54 26.49
C LEU A 270 1.80 -20.86 27.27
N PRO A 271 2.26 -22.01 26.72
CA PRO A 271 2.64 -23.10 27.58
C PRO A 271 3.68 -22.53 28.57
N ASP A 272 3.54 -22.83 29.87
CA ASP A 272 4.46 -22.37 30.91
C ASP A 272 5.91 -22.66 30.50
N LEU A 273 6.55 -21.66 29.88
CA LEU A 273 7.94 -21.68 29.50
C LEU A 273 8.68 -20.88 30.56
N PRO A 274 9.74 -21.43 31.17
CA PRO A 274 10.46 -20.76 32.24
C PRO A 274 11.00 -19.42 31.74
N ASP A 275 10.79 -18.38 32.55
CA ASP A 275 11.06 -16.96 32.32
C ASP A 275 12.23 -16.69 31.35
N PHE A 276 11.91 -16.54 30.06
CA PHE A 276 12.79 -15.86 29.13
C PHE A 276 12.42 -14.38 29.12
N ASN A 277 13.28 -13.58 29.76
CA ASN A 277 13.22 -12.13 29.79
C ASN A 277 13.21 -11.61 28.34
N TYR A 278 12.04 -11.22 27.84
CA TYR A 278 11.90 -10.59 26.52
C TYR A 278 12.54 -9.20 26.57
N SER A 279 13.83 -9.11 26.25
CA SER A 279 14.41 -7.86 25.79
C SER A 279 13.82 -7.55 24.42
N TYR A 280 13.04 -6.48 24.36
CA TYR A 280 12.56 -5.90 23.12
C TYR A 280 13.76 -5.59 22.22
N TYR A 281 14.01 -6.40 21.18
CA TYR A 281 15.00 -6.07 20.17
C TYR A 281 14.46 -4.90 19.35
N ASN A 282 14.74 -3.70 19.84
CA ASN A 282 14.88 -2.53 19.00
C ASN A 282 15.95 -2.88 17.96
N TYR A 283 15.58 -2.89 16.68
CA TYR A 283 16.57 -2.77 15.62
C TYR A 283 17.10 -1.33 15.65
N ASP A 284 17.99 -1.09 16.60
CA ASP A 284 18.84 0.08 16.69
C ASP A 284 20.08 -0.22 15.83
N TYR A 285 20.22 0.47 14.70
CA TYR A 285 21.46 0.47 13.95
C TYR A 285 22.44 1.37 14.72
N GLY A 286 23.10 0.79 15.72
CA GLY A 286 24.12 1.42 16.54
C GLY A 286 25.34 0.50 16.64
N ASP A 287 26.28 0.74 15.74
CA ASP A 287 27.74 0.68 15.92
C ASP A 287 28.36 -0.46 16.75
N GLU A 288 29.14 -1.33 16.10
CA GLU A 288 30.43 -1.74 16.66
C GLU A 288 31.37 -2.26 15.57
N SER A 289 32.53 -1.62 15.53
CA SER A 289 33.70 -1.96 14.73
C SER A 289 34.29 -3.34 15.06
N SER A 290 34.83 -3.99 14.02
CA SER A 290 36.01 -4.86 14.07
C SER A 290 35.96 -6.15 14.91
N SER A 291 35.65 -7.26 14.26
CA SER A 291 36.47 -8.47 14.43
C SER A 291 36.49 -9.33 13.17
N THR A 292 37.72 -9.69 12.77
CA THR A 292 38.08 -10.51 11.62
C THR A 292 37.55 -11.93 11.79
N ILE A 293 36.69 -12.42 10.88
CA ILE A 293 36.36 -13.85 10.80
C ILE A 293 36.48 -14.33 9.34
N GLN A 294 37.33 -15.34 9.16
CA GLN A 294 37.61 -16.05 7.92
C GLN A 294 36.36 -16.78 7.38
N PRO A 295 36.28 -17.05 6.05
CA PRO A 295 35.14 -17.72 5.45
C PRO A 295 35.22 -19.24 5.66
N GLU A 296 34.72 -19.72 6.79
CA GLU A 296 34.49 -21.16 7.00
C GLU A 296 32.99 -21.44 7.22
N LEU A 297 32.40 -22.06 6.20
CA LEU A 297 31.28 -23.01 6.27
C LEU A 297 30.00 -22.54 7.02
N LEU A 298 29.13 -21.83 6.29
CA LEU A 298 27.69 -21.87 6.55
C LEU A 298 27.13 -23.23 6.09
N GLN A 299 27.34 -24.28 6.87
CA GLN A 299 26.38 -25.37 6.94
C GLN A 299 25.34 -24.98 7.98
N ALA A 300 24.14 -24.66 7.52
CA ALA A 300 22.98 -24.58 8.40
C ALA A 300 22.81 -25.95 9.10
N ARG A 301 23.15 -25.99 10.38
CA ARG A 301 22.86 -27.13 11.26
C ARG A 301 21.33 -27.20 11.37
N SER A 302 20.74 -28.20 10.73
CA SER A 302 19.40 -28.67 11.02
C SER A 302 19.44 -29.30 12.41
N ASP A 303 19.17 -28.53 13.46
CA ASP A 303 18.84 -29.11 14.75
C ASP A 303 17.46 -29.76 14.61
N GLU A 304 17.46 -31.08 14.39
CA GLU A 304 16.31 -31.94 14.54
C GLU A 304 15.74 -31.77 15.95
N SER A 305 14.58 -31.12 16.04
CA SER A 305 13.74 -31.16 17.23
C SER A 305 13.42 -32.63 17.53
N THR A 306 13.97 -33.15 18.62
CA THR A 306 13.73 -34.52 19.12
C THR A 306 12.43 -34.65 19.91
N SER A 307 11.52 -33.69 19.79
CA SER A 307 10.17 -33.81 20.34
C SER A 307 9.33 -34.68 19.40
N PRO A 308 8.66 -35.76 19.88
CA PRO A 308 7.72 -36.50 19.06
C PRO A 308 6.69 -35.54 18.45
N PRO A 309 6.33 -35.67 17.16
CA PRO A 309 5.25 -34.88 16.60
C PRO A 309 4.01 -35.17 17.45
N ARG A 310 3.43 -34.14 18.08
CA ARG A 310 2.06 -34.28 18.56
C ARG A 310 1.22 -34.55 17.31
N ASN A 311 0.59 -35.72 17.26
CA ASN A 311 -0.35 -36.13 16.21
C ASN A 311 -1.68 -35.36 16.32
N ASP A 312 -1.63 -34.05 16.60
CA ASP A 312 -2.79 -33.22 16.37
C ASP A 312 -2.84 -33.03 14.85
N PRO A 313 -3.87 -33.55 14.15
CA PRO A 313 -3.99 -33.32 12.71
C PRO A 313 -3.99 -31.82 12.49
N GLU A 314 -3.06 -31.32 11.67
CA GLU A 314 -3.07 -29.90 11.29
C GLU A 314 -4.49 -29.53 10.85
N PRO A 315 -5.09 -28.47 11.42
CA PRO A 315 -6.43 -28.09 11.06
C PRO A 315 -6.47 -27.81 9.57
N SER A 316 -7.29 -28.60 8.85
CA SER A 316 -7.48 -28.53 7.41
C SER A 316 -7.50 -27.07 6.91
N THR A 317 -6.68 -26.81 5.90
CA THR A 317 -6.58 -25.51 5.20
C THR A 317 -7.65 -25.35 4.13
N LYS A 318 -8.53 -26.34 3.97
CA LYS A 318 -9.58 -26.34 2.96
C LYS A 318 -10.68 -25.35 3.30
N LEU A 319 -11.21 -24.72 2.26
CA LEU A 319 -12.29 -23.75 2.37
C LEU A 319 -13.53 -24.30 3.10
N LYS A 320 -13.89 -25.57 2.89
CA LYS A 320 -15.02 -26.20 3.59
C LYS A 320 -14.88 -26.21 5.12
N ASP A 321 -13.65 -26.13 5.63
CA ASP A 321 -13.32 -26.17 7.05
C ASP A 321 -13.10 -24.76 7.64
N ILE A 322 -13.26 -23.69 6.85
CA ILE A 322 -12.90 -22.32 7.24
C ILE A 322 -13.66 -21.81 8.48
N ASP A 323 -14.97 -22.08 8.56
CA ASP A 323 -15.80 -21.62 9.68
C ASP A 323 -15.32 -22.24 11.00
N ARG A 324 -14.95 -23.53 10.97
CA ARG A 324 -14.37 -24.23 12.11
C ARG A 324 -12.99 -23.67 12.44
N LYS A 325 -12.14 -23.44 11.44
CA LYS A 325 -10.77 -22.91 11.61
C LYS A 325 -10.77 -21.52 12.25
N LEU A 326 -11.68 -20.65 11.83
CA LEU A 326 -11.81 -19.29 12.37
C LEU A 326 -12.66 -19.26 13.66
N GLY A 327 -13.32 -20.36 14.03
CA GLY A 327 -14.24 -20.38 15.18
C GLY A 327 -15.37 -19.36 15.03
N SER A 328 -15.82 -19.10 13.80
CA SER A 328 -16.85 -18.13 13.43
C SER A 328 -17.60 -18.65 12.21
N GLU A 329 -18.93 -18.69 12.28
CA GLU A 329 -19.77 -19.15 11.18
C GLU A 329 -19.93 -18.08 10.08
N GLY A 330 -20.22 -18.54 8.86
CA GLY A 330 -20.65 -17.70 7.75
C GLY A 330 -19.54 -17.23 6.81
N TRP A 331 -18.28 -17.57 7.08
CA TRP A 331 -17.16 -17.27 6.18
C TRP A 331 -17.26 -18.06 4.88
N LEU A 332 -17.56 -19.36 4.96
CA LEU A 332 -17.72 -20.22 3.79
C LEU A 332 -18.77 -19.65 2.81
N GLN A 333 -19.94 -19.29 3.32
CA GLN A 333 -21.01 -18.74 2.49
C GLN A 333 -20.64 -17.36 1.95
N PHE A 334 -20.04 -16.51 2.78
CA PHE A 334 -19.62 -15.17 2.37
C PHE A 334 -18.57 -15.20 1.24
N LEU A 335 -17.60 -16.11 1.31
CA LEU A 335 -16.61 -16.28 0.23
C LEU A 335 -17.27 -16.84 -1.04
N LYS A 336 -18.13 -17.85 -0.92
CA LYS A 336 -18.92 -18.35 -2.07
C LYS A 336 -19.71 -17.24 -2.75
N ASP A 337 -20.30 -16.35 -1.96
CA ASP A 337 -21.08 -15.21 -2.43
C ASP A 337 -20.22 -14.18 -3.19
N ILE A 338 -19.03 -13.84 -2.69
CA ILE A 338 -18.07 -12.96 -3.39
C ILE A 338 -17.66 -13.57 -4.73
N PHE A 339 -17.24 -14.83 -4.75
CA PHE A 339 -16.74 -15.48 -5.96
C PHE A 339 -17.85 -15.74 -6.99
N ARG A 340 -19.10 -15.91 -6.54
CA ARG A 340 -20.26 -16.02 -7.43
C ARG A 340 -20.49 -14.76 -8.26
N ASP A 341 -20.20 -13.57 -7.72
CA ASP A 341 -20.37 -12.30 -8.46
C ASP A 341 -19.41 -12.18 -9.65
N VAL A 342 -18.31 -12.94 -9.63
CA VAL A 342 -17.33 -13.04 -10.73
C VAL A 342 -17.45 -14.36 -11.49
N SER A 343 -18.59 -15.04 -11.39
CA SER A 343 -18.89 -16.31 -12.08
C SER A 343 -17.95 -17.48 -11.73
N VAL A 344 -17.37 -17.47 -10.52
CA VAL A 344 -16.54 -18.57 -10.00
C VAL A 344 -17.31 -19.33 -8.93
N THR A 345 -17.40 -20.66 -9.09
CA THR A 345 -18.06 -21.54 -8.12
C THR A 345 -17.02 -22.23 -7.26
N LEU A 346 -17.01 -21.93 -5.95
CA LEU A 346 -16.13 -22.58 -5.00
C LEU A 346 -16.71 -23.92 -4.54
N THR A 347 -15.90 -24.97 -4.65
CA THR A 347 -16.24 -26.36 -4.31
C THR A 347 -16.13 -26.65 -2.81
N GLY A 348 -15.29 -25.90 -2.10
CA GLY A 348 -14.88 -26.16 -0.72
C GLY A 348 -13.52 -26.86 -0.61
N GLU A 349 -12.96 -27.35 -1.72
CA GLU A 349 -11.63 -27.99 -1.76
C GLU A 349 -10.48 -27.00 -2.05
N GLU A 350 -10.82 -25.73 -2.27
CA GLU A 350 -9.84 -24.66 -2.44
C GLU A 350 -9.00 -24.48 -1.16
N GLU A 351 -7.73 -24.14 -1.33
CA GLU A 351 -6.85 -23.80 -0.21
C GLU A 351 -7.15 -22.41 0.32
N VAL A 352 -6.97 -22.21 1.64
CA VAL A 352 -7.17 -20.92 2.29
C VAL A 352 -5.98 -20.57 3.18
N ASN A 353 -5.33 -19.45 2.85
CA ASN A 353 -4.38 -18.77 3.72
C ASN A 353 -5.19 -17.84 4.63
N THR A 354 -5.13 -18.08 5.95
CA THR A 354 -5.81 -17.23 6.94
C THR A 354 -4.78 -16.69 7.91
N TYR A 355 -4.56 -15.39 7.90
CA TYR A 355 -3.74 -14.71 8.90
C TYR A 355 -4.63 -14.11 9.98
N ASN A 356 -4.09 -13.94 11.19
CA ASN A 356 -4.79 -13.30 12.31
C ASN A 356 -6.20 -13.87 12.54
N ALA A 357 -6.34 -15.19 12.72
CA ALA A 357 -7.64 -15.85 12.89
C ALA A 357 -8.50 -15.22 14.01
N GLY A 358 -7.88 -14.79 15.12
CA GLY A 358 -8.55 -14.06 16.20
C GLY A 358 -9.16 -12.73 15.75
N PHE A 359 -8.44 -11.97 14.90
CA PHE A 359 -8.97 -10.76 14.29
C PHE A 359 -10.15 -11.07 13.36
N LEU A 360 -10.02 -12.05 12.47
CA LEU A 360 -11.09 -12.41 11.54
C LEU A 360 -12.36 -12.85 12.28
N LYS A 361 -12.22 -13.71 13.29
CA LYS A 361 -13.30 -14.09 14.21
C LYS A 361 -13.95 -12.86 14.86
N GLY A 362 -13.13 -11.99 15.44
CA GLY A 362 -13.58 -10.78 16.12
C GLY A 362 -14.27 -9.78 15.19
N ALA A 363 -13.75 -9.60 13.98
CA ALA A 363 -14.29 -8.71 12.96
C ALA A 363 -15.65 -9.18 12.44
N MET A 364 -15.78 -10.48 12.13
CA MET A 364 -17.07 -11.07 11.71
C MET A 364 -18.14 -10.90 12.80
N LYS A 365 -17.78 -11.17 14.06
CA LYS A 365 -18.67 -10.94 15.20
C LYS A 365 -19.06 -9.46 15.33
N LEU A 366 -18.08 -8.55 15.31
CA LEU A 366 -18.32 -7.12 15.48
C LEU A 366 -19.23 -6.56 14.37
N LEU A 367 -19.04 -6.99 13.12
CA LEU A 367 -19.88 -6.59 11.99
C LEU A 367 -21.33 -7.05 12.12
N ASN A 368 -21.58 -8.21 12.73
CA ASN A 368 -22.92 -8.74 12.94
C ASN A 368 -23.62 -8.14 14.18
N ASP A 369 -22.85 -7.87 15.24
CA ASP A 369 -23.39 -7.37 16.52
C ASP A 369 -23.60 -5.84 16.52
N THR A 370 -22.87 -5.10 15.68
CA THR A 370 -22.97 -3.64 15.59
C THR A 370 -24.18 -3.21 14.78
N SER A 371 -24.82 -2.09 15.16
CA SER A 371 -25.96 -1.56 14.42
C SER A 371 -25.62 -1.29 12.95
N GLY A 372 -26.55 -1.60 12.06
CA GLY A 372 -26.40 -1.39 10.62
C GLY A 372 -26.07 0.06 10.26
N VAL A 373 -26.59 1.03 11.03
CA VAL A 373 -26.29 2.46 10.87
C VAL A 373 -24.80 2.76 11.03
N ILE A 374 -24.16 2.24 12.09
CA ILE A 374 -22.73 2.47 12.35
C ILE A 374 -21.89 1.78 11.28
N VAL A 375 -22.23 0.54 10.91
CA VAL A 375 -21.50 -0.21 9.88
C VAL A 375 -21.61 0.49 8.51
N ASN A 376 -22.79 0.96 8.13
CA ASN A 376 -22.99 1.77 6.92
C ASN A 376 -22.11 3.03 6.93
N ASN A 377 -22.12 3.75 8.05
CA ASN A 377 -21.34 4.98 8.20
C ASN A 377 -19.84 4.71 8.12
N TYR A 378 -19.36 3.63 8.73
CA TYR A 378 -17.97 3.22 8.63
C TYR A 378 -17.57 2.90 7.19
N PHE A 379 -18.32 2.05 6.47
CA PHE A 379 -17.99 1.74 5.07
C PHE A 379 -18.04 2.97 4.17
N GLY A 380 -19.03 3.85 4.35
CA GLY A 380 -19.10 5.11 3.60
C GLY A 380 -17.93 6.05 3.91
N TRP A 381 -17.51 6.14 5.16
CA TRP A 381 -16.29 6.86 5.53
C TRP A 381 -15.05 6.28 4.83
N LYS A 382 -14.85 4.95 4.87
CA LYS A 382 -13.69 4.34 4.22
C LYS A 382 -13.66 4.60 2.72
N LEU A 383 -14.81 4.50 2.03
CA LEU A 383 -14.91 4.86 0.61
C LEU A 383 -14.61 6.33 0.36
N LEU A 384 -15.20 7.25 1.12
CA LEU A 384 -14.98 8.70 0.95
C LEU A 384 -13.54 9.09 1.26
N SER A 385 -12.90 8.49 2.26
CA SER A 385 -11.49 8.75 2.59
C SER A 385 -10.54 8.33 1.46
N LYS A 386 -10.92 7.32 0.65
CA LYS A 386 -10.12 6.80 -0.47
C LYS A 386 -10.44 7.50 -1.80
N LEU A 387 -11.72 7.68 -2.12
CA LEU A 387 -12.19 8.21 -3.40
C LEU A 387 -12.38 9.74 -3.39
N GLY A 388 -12.72 10.31 -2.24
CA GLY A 388 -12.97 11.74 -2.08
C GLY A 388 -11.81 12.62 -2.56
N PRO A 389 -10.55 12.37 -2.16
CA PRO A 389 -9.41 13.19 -2.59
C PRO A 389 -9.10 13.18 -4.08
N ILE A 390 -9.73 12.27 -4.85
CA ILE A 390 -9.62 12.20 -6.31
C ILE A 390 -10.77 12.97 -6.95
N ALA A 391 -11.95 12.96 -6.33
CA ALA A 391 -13.20 13.41 -6.94
C ALA A 391 -13.75 14.74 -6.41
N SER A 392 -13.22 15.29 -5.31
CA SER A 392 -13.69 16.55 -4.75
C SER A 392 -12.60 17.42 -4.15
N HIS A 393 -12.63 18.72 -4.46
CA HIS A 393 -11.69 19.71 -3.95
C HIS A 393 -11.73 19.86 -2.42
N ASN A 394 -12.93 19.81 -1.83
CA ASN A 394 -13.09 19.87 -0.38
C ASN A 394 -12.48 18.63 0.29
N MET A 395 -12.73 17.45 -0.26
CA MET A 395 -12.14 16.20 0.25
C MET A 395 -10.63 16.16 0.07
N THR A 396 -10.09 16.68 -1.03
CA THR A 396 -8.64 16.85 -1.24
C THR A 396 -8.03 17.73 -0.17
N THR A 397 -8.70 18.83 0.19
CA THR A 397 -8.26 19.76 1.24
C THR A 397 -8.27 19.10 2.62
N LEU A 398 -9.35 18.41 2.97
CA LEU A 398 -9.46 17.69 4.25
C LEU A 398 -8.40 16.60 4.37
N ASN A 399 -8.21 15.81 3.31
CA ASN A 399 -7.17 14.79 3.27
C ASN A 399 -5.76 15.39 3.36
N PHE A 400 -5.50 16.54 2.73
CA PHE A 400 -4.22 17.24 2.86
C PHE A 400 -3.98 17.70 4.30
N ASN A 401 -4.98 18.29 4.96
CA ASN A 401 -4.88 18.73 6.35
C ASN A 401 -4.54 17.57 7.30
N PHE A 402 -5.18 16.41 7.11
CA PHE A 402 -4.83 15.21 7.84
C PHE A 402 -3.38 14.77 7.57
N ASN A 403 -2.96 14.70 6.31
CA ASN A 403 -1.62 14.24 5.95
C ASN A 403 -0.52 15.24 6.34
N LYS A 404 -0.83 16.53 6.49
CA LYS A 404 0.09 17.52 7.07
C LYS A 404 0.50 17.14 8.50
N VAL A 405 -0.45 16.66 9.30
CA VAL A 405 -0.19 16.22 10.67
C VAL A 405 0.39 14.81 10.71
N TRP A 406 -0.21 13.87 9.98
CA TRP A 406 0.18 12.46 10.05
C TRP A 406 1.51 12.17 9.35
N ARG A 407 1.76 12.78 8.19
CA ARG A 407 2.93 12.52 7.33
C ARG A 407 3.93 13.68 7.27
N GLY A 408 3.62 14.82 7.88
CA GLY A 408 4.50 15.99 7.88
C GLY A 408 4.55 16.73 6.53
N LEU A 409 3.56 16.56 5.66
CA LEU A 409 3.53 17.22 4.35
C LEU A 409 3.48 18.74 4.50
N GLN A 410 4.27 19.45 3.71
CA GLN A 410 4.36 20.92 3.71
C GLN A 410 3.55 21.56 2.57
N GLY A 411 3.12 20.78 1.58
CA GLY A 411 2.35 21.28 0.44
C GLY A 411 1.68 20.17 -0.39
N PRO A 412 0.72 20.53 -1.25
CA PRO A 412 -0.04 19.57 -2.04
C PRO A 412 0.82 18.92 -3.13
N GLU A 413 0.49 17.67 -3.46
CA GLU A 413 1.12 16.97 -4.58
C GLU A 413 0.68 17.59 -5.93
N PRO A 414 1.60 17.83 -6.88
CA PRO A 414 1.22 18.29 -8.21
C PRO A 414 0.32 17.28 -8.91
N ARG A 415 -0.77 17.74 -9.56
CA ARG A 415 -1.74 16.86 -10.22
C ARG A 415 -1.11 15.90 -11.23
N TRP A 416 -0.16 16.35 -12.05
CA TRP A 416 0.50 15.46 -13.02
C TRP A 416 1.15 14.25 -12.35
N ARG A 417 1.69 14.43 -11.13
CA ARG A 417 2.34 13.36 -10.38
C ARG A 417 1.30 12.38 -9.84
N HIS A 418 0.18 12.91 -9.33
CA HIS A 418 -0.98 12.11 -8.96
C HIS A 418 -1.49 11.27 -10.14
N CYS A 419 -1.68 11.87 -11.31
CA CYS A 419 -2.18 11.19 -12.50
C CYS A 419 -1.21 10.15 -13.05
N VAL A 420 0.10 10.42 -13.02
CA VAL A 420 1.11 9.40 -13.35
C VAL A 420 1.03 8.24 -12.36
N SER A 421 0.91 8.54 -11.06
CA SER A 421 0.82 7.50 -10.02
C SER A 421 -0.44 6.66 -10.18
N ALA A 422 -1.59 7.27 -10.48
CA ALA A 422 -2.86 6.57 -10.64
C ALA A 422 -2.88 5.59 -11.82
N LEU A 423 -2.09 5.85 -12.86
CA LEU A 423 -1.96 4.97 -14.03
C LEU A 423 -0.87 3.91 -13.89
N ASN A 424 0.16 4.23 -13.12
CA ASN A 424 1.30 3.36 -12.89
C ASN A 424 1.09 2.49 -11.65
N ASP A 425 -0.03 2.63 -10.93
CA ASP A 425 -0.29 1.85 -9.74
C ASP A 425 -0.47 0.38 -10.13
N PRO A 426 0.42 -0.52 -9.68
CA PRO A 426 0.22 -1.94 -9.92
C PRO A 426 -0.87 -2.51 -8.99
N TYR A 427 -1.25 -1.80 -7.91
CA TYR A 427 -2.20 -2.26 -6.88
C TYR A 427 -2.81 -1.12 -6.03
#